data_AF-A0A8H5VM51-F1
#
_entry.id   AF-A0A8H5VM51-F1
#
_cell.length_a   1.000
_cell.length_b   1.000
_cell.length_c   1.000
_cell.angle_alpha   90.00
_cell.angle_beta   90.00
_cell.angle_gamma   90.00
#
_symmetry.space_group_name_H-M   'P 1'
#
loop_
_entity.id
_entity.type
_entity.pdbx_description
1 polymer ?
#
loop_
_entity_poly.entity_id
_entity_poly.type
_entity_poly.pdbx_seq_one_letter_code
_entity_poly.pdbx_strand_id
1 'polypeptide(L)'
;MSTSLVWNNQNGTLAIDRNNLRDFYAQSLQNYLPSVCFLVEAHCEVNEIMNCTMSASIRPGGHPSLTETAGDTVLSYSYSNQSHDGAGFNDQIGSLTISTNYNMDIQFTNANNDATVLITQHLVLNYDSEMLSAEGSGNIIDKTIVETYTLTVDESGILGTTVDPVITDNSTPFENSDWNPFTGSDGFIQELRSQGDSLQQTSMLNIPLSDKATYSFPGGQNSTFKSVQFSDDQDLVASVA
;
A
#
# COMPACT_ATOMS: atom_id res chain seq x y z
N MET A 1 19.99 4.97 56.17
CA MET A 1 19.69 4.45 54.82
C MET A 1 18.53 5.27 54.29
N SER A 2 18.74 6.05 53.23
CA SER A 2 17.71 6.90 52.63
C SER A 2 16.87 6.05 51.69
N THR A 3 15.61 5.80 52.04
CA THR A 3 14.61 5.28 51.12
C THR A 3 14.11 6.43 50.26
N SER A 4 14.59 6.47 49.01
CA SER A 4 14.03 7.30 47.95
C SER A 4 12.67 6.73 47.57
N LEU A 5 11.60 7.47 47.88
CA LEU A 5 10.28 7.23 47.30
C LEU A 5 10.30 7.80 45.87
N VAL A 6 10.31 6.91 44.88
CA VAL A 6 10.08 7.27 43.48
C VAL A 6 8.57 7.39 43.29
N TRP A 7 8.09 8.61 43.09
CA TRP A 7 6.72 8.84 42.63
C TRP A 7 6.64 8.43 41.17
N ASN A 8 5.99 7.31 40.86
CA ASN A 8 5.62 7.02 39.47
C ASN A 8 4.36 7.84 39.16
N ASN A 9 4.50 8.84 38.29
CA ASN A 9 3.47 9.82 37.96
C ASN A 9 2.47 9.25 36.94
N GLN A 10 2.07 7.98 37.09
CA GLN A 10 1.19 7.24 36.18
C GLN A 10 -0.08 6.85 36.93
N ASN A 11 -1.24 7.27 36.41
CA ASN A 11 -2.56 6.94 36.96
C ASN A 11 -3.10 5.60 36.44
N GLY A 12 -2.51 5.07 35.36
CA GLY A 12 -2.90 3.79 34.78
C GLY A 12 -2.27 3.51 33.42
N THR A 13 -2.70 2.40 32.82
CA THR A 13 -2.28 1.94 31.49
C THR A 13 -3.51 1.54 30.69
N LEU A 14 -3.58 1.98 29.45
CA LEU A 14 -4.54 1.51 28.45
C LEU A 14 -3.81 0.63 27.45
N ALA A 15 -4.44 -0.46 27.03
CA ALA A 15 -3.91 -1.35 26.01
C ALA A 15 -4.98 -1.62 24.95
N ILE A 16 -4.58 -1.59 23.68
CA ILE A 16 -5.36 -2.14 22.57
C ILE A 16 -4.69 -3.43 22.14
N ASP A 17 -5.49 -4.50 22.17
CA ASP A 17 -5.11 -5.81 21.67
C ASP A 17 -4.64 -5.71 20.21
N ARG A 18 -3.52 -6.36 19.91
CA ARG A 18 -2.91 -6.45 18.58
C ARG A 18 -3.92 -6.78 17.48
N ASN A 19 -4.77 -7.79 17.71
CA ASN A 19 -5.73 -8.24 16.70
C ASN A 19 -6.83 -7.21 16.48
N ASN A 20 -7.30 -6.53 17.54
CA ASN A 20 -8.26 -5.44 17.38
C ASN A 20 -7.70 -4.28 16.55
N LEU A 21 -6.44 -3.89 16.78
CA LEU A 21 -5.80 -2.84 16.00
C LEU A 21 -5.59 -3.28 14.54
N ARG A 22 -5.12 -4.51 14.34
CA ARG A 22 -4.97 -5.13 13.02
C ARG A 22 -6.29 -5.15 12.25
N ASP A 23 -7.36 -5.63 12.86
CA ASP A 23 -8.68 -5.76 12.23
C ASP A 23 -9.26 -4.39 11.88
N PHE A 24 -8.97 -3.37 12.68
CA PHE A 24 -9.30 -1.99 12.33
C PHE A 24 -8.62 -1.53 11.03
N TYR A 25 -7.31 -1.78 10.87
CA TYR A 25 -6.61 -1.45 9.62
C TYR A 25 -7.18 -2.22 8.44
N ALA A 26 -7.44 -3.52 8.62
CA ALA A 26 -8.04 -4.34 7.57
C ALA A 26 -9.41 -3.82 7.15
N GLN A 27 -10.23 -3.35 8.09
CA GLN A 27 -11.53 -2.74 7.81
C GLN A 27 -11.40 -1.37 7.13
N SER A 28 -10.47 -0.54 7.59
CA SER A 28 -10.24 0.81 7.05
C SER A 28 -9.75 0.79 5.60
N LEU A 29 -9.06 -0.28 5.20
CA LEU A 29 -8.52 -0.48 3.85
C LEU A 29 -9.51 -1.07 2.85
N GLN A 30 -10.70 -1.52 3.27
CA GLN A 30 -11.63 -2.25 2.39
C GLN A 30 -12.02 -1.50 1.12
N ASN A 31 -12.13 -0.16 1.18
CA ASN A 31 -12.47 0.66 0.02
C ASN A 31 -11.24 1.08 -0.80
N TYR A 32 -10.06 1.10 -0.16
CA TYR A 32 -8.81 1.51 -0.81
C TYR A 32 -8.22 0.38 -1.66
N LEU A 33 -8.19 -0.85 -1.14
CA LEU A 33 -7.53 -1.96 -1.84
C LEU A 33 -8.09 -2.23 -3.24
N PRO A 34 -9.42 -2.19 -3.49
CA PRO A 34 -9.95 -2.35 -4.85
C PRO A 34 -9.58 -1.21 -5.80
N SER A 35 -9.27 0.01 -5.32
CA SER A 35 -8.88 1.11 -6.20
C SER A 35 -7.45 0.98 -6.74
N VAL A 36 -6.59 0.22 -6.06
CA VAL A 36 -5.18 0.02 -6.45
C VAL A 36 -4.88 -1.40 -6.99
N CYS A 37 -5.80 -2.35 -6.79
CA CYS A 37 -5.73 -3.68 -7.39
C CYS A 37 -6.41 -3.66 -8.77
N PHE A 38 -5.61 -3.65 -9.84
CA PHE A 38 -6.14 -3.49 -11.20
C PHE A 38 -6.57 -4.79 -11.87
N LEU A 39 -7.60 -4.72 -12.69
CA LEU A 39 -7.91 -5.72 -13.70
C LEU A 39 -7.32 -5.23 -15.02
N VAL A 40 -6.59 -6.10 -15.70
CA VAL A 40 -5.94 -5.81 -16.98
C VAL A 40 -6.54 -6.70 -18.06
N GLU A 41 -6.69 -6.13 -19.25
CA GLU A 41 -7.20 -6.82 -20.43
C GLU A 41 -6.34 -6.43 -21.63
N ALA A 42 -5.77 -7.41 -22.31
CA ALA A 42 -4.93 -7.22 -23.49
C ALA A 42 -5.74 -7.54 -24.75
N HIS A 43 -5.47 -6.80 -25.82
CA HIS A 43 -6.07 -7.01 -27.13
C HIS A 43 -5.00 -6.91 -28.22
N CYS A 44 -4.93 -7.90 -29.12
CA CYS A 44 -4.12 -7.88 -30.34
C CYS A 44 -5.02 -8.30 -31.51
N GLU A 45 -5.36 -7.36 -32.38
CA GLU A 45 -6.19 -7.61 -33.55
C GLU A 45 -5.36 -7.51 -34.84
N VAL A 46 -5.50 -8.51 -35.72
CA VAL A 46 -4.89 -8.45 -37.06
C VAL A 46 -5.61 -7.40 -37.90
N ASN A 47 -4.87 -6.40 -38.37
CA ASN A 47 -5.34 -5.48 -39.38
C ASN A 47 -4.55 -5.66 -40.68
N GLU A 48 -5.26 -5.63 -41.80
CA GLU A 48 -4.68 -5.95 -43.12
C GLU A 48 -3.94 -7.31 -43.08
N ILE A 49 -3.12 -7.66 -44.08
CA ILE A 49 -2.65 -9.05 -44.23
C ILE A 49 -1.56 -9.44 -43.21
N MET A 50 -0.80 -8.51 -42.63
CA MET A 50 0.39 -8.80 -41.77
C MET A 50 0.69 -7.73 -40.69
N ASN A 51 -0.32 -7.04 -40.15
CA ASN A 51 -0.10 -6.06 -39.08
C ASN A 51 -0.96 -6.44 -37.86
N CYS A 52 -0.46 -6.21 -36.63
CA CYS A 52 -1.28 -6.32 -35.41
C CYS A 52 -1.44 -4.94 -34.79
N THR A 53 -2.69 -4.57 -34.52
CA THR A 53 -3.02 -3.46 -33.64
C THR A 53 -3.14 -3.96 -32.21
N MET A 54 -2.27 -3.45 -31.33
CA MET A 54 -2.30 -3.78 -29.90
C MET A 54 -2.97 -2.68 -29.10
N SER A 55 -3.77 -3.07 -28.11
CA SER A 55 -4.36 -2.17 -27.12
C SER A 55 -4.57 -2.89 -25.80
N ALA A 56 -4.84 -2.14 -24.73
CA ALA A 56 -5.23 -2.73 -23.46
C ALA A 56 -6.26 -1.88 -22.73
N SER A 57 -6.97 -2.52 -21.80
CA SER A 57 -7.83 -1.86 -20.82
C SER A 57 -7.33 -2.15 -19.42
N ILE A 58 -7.33 -1.12 -18.57
CA ILE A 58 -7.00 -1.24 -17.14
C ILE A 58 -8.11 -0.58 -16.35
N ARG A 59 -8.61 -1.28 -15.33
CA ARG A 59 -9.66 -0.78 -14.45
C ARG A 59 -9.43 -1.21 -13.01
N PRO A 60 -9.78 -0.39 -12.01
CA PRO A 60 -9.79 -0.84 -10.61
C PRO A 60 -10.87 -1.90 -10.38
N GLY A 61 -10.78 -2.63 -9.26
CA GLY A 61 -11.79 -3.59 -8.80
C GLY A 61 -11.26 -5.00 -8.50
N GLY A 62 -9.95 -5.19 -8.53
CA GLY A 62 -9.30 -6.39 -8.03
C GLY A 62 -9.49 -6.56 -6.52
N HIS A 63 -9.45 -7.80 -6.05
CA HIS A 63 -9.59 -8.12 -4.63
C HIS A 63 -8.34 -8.87 -4.18
N PRO A 64 -7.46 -8.27 -3.35
CA PRO A 64 -6.26 -8.94 -2.88
C PRO A 64 -6.60 -10.08 -1.94
N SER A 65 -5.76 -11.11 -1.92
CA SER A 65 -5.75 -12.07 -0.83
C SER A 65 -5.13 -11.44 0.40
N LEU A 66 -5.83 -11.57 1.53
CA LEU A 66 -5.33 -11.14 2.84
C LEU A 66 -4.70 -12.34 3.57
N THR A 67 -3.51 -12.11 4.14
CA THR A 67 -2.86 -13.03 5.07
C THR A 67 -2.60 -12.31 6.38
N GLU A 68 -2.94 -12.98 7.49
CA GLU A 68 -2.57 -12.54 8.84
C GLU A 68 -1.32 -13.31 9.27
N THR A 69 -0.33 -12.59 9.80
CA THR A 69 0.97 -13.16 10.16
C THR A 69 1.25 -13.01 11.65
N ALA A 70 2.06 -13.90 12.20
CA ALA A 70 2.63 -13.75 13.53
C ALA A 70 3.95 -12.96 13.43
N GLY A 71 4.20 -12.06 14.38
CA GLY A 71 5.37 -11.16 14.36
C GLY A 71 5.03 -9.75 13.87
N ASP A 72 6.07 -8.96 13.57
CA ASP A 72 5.98 -7.51 13.27
C ASP A 72 5.02 -7.20 12.14
N THR A 73 5.08 -7.96 11.04
CA THR A 73 4.05 -7.90 10.00
C THR A 73 2.75 -8.51 10.50
N VAL A 74 1.72 -7.68 10.62
CA VAL A 74 0.40 -8.07 11.13
C VAL A 74 -0.60 -8.37 10.01
N LEU A 75 -0.43 -7.72 8.85
CA LEU A 75 -1.24 -7.92 7.65
C LEU A 75 -0.35 -7.91 6.42
N SER A 76 -0.64 -8.83 5.49
CA SER A 76 -0.07 -8.86 4.16
C SER A 76 -1.17 -9.03 3.13
N TYR A 77 -1.21 -8.14 2.14
CA TYR A 77 -2.08 -8.22 0.98
C TYR A 77 -1.24 -8.54 -0.24
N SER A 78 -1.74 -9.47 -1.06
CA SER A 78 -1.14 -9.77 -2.36
C SER A 78 -2.21 -9.89 -3.42
N TYR A 79 -1.97 -9.33 -4.59
CA TYR A 79 -2.86 -9.40 -5.73
C TYR A 79 -2.05 -9.47 -7.01
N SER A 80 -2.53 -10.28 -7.95
CA SER A 80 -2.00 -10.32 -9.31
C SER A 80 -3.12 -10.53 -10.31
N ASN A 81 -2.96 -9.95 -11.49
CA ASN A 81 -3.81 -10.21 -12.63
C ASN A 81 -3.00 -10.09 -13.91
N GLN A 82 -3.35 -10.87 -14.92
CA GLN A 82 -2.66 -10.93 -16.19
C GLN A 82 -3.67 -11.22 -17.30
N SER A 83 -3.44 -10.60 -18.45
CA SER A 83 -4.15 -10.89 -19.68
C SER A 83 -3.15 -11.04 -20.81
N HIS A 84 -3.49 -11.91 -21.76
CA HIS A 84 -2.73 -12.14 -22.97
C HIS A 84 -3.70 -12.23 -24.14
N ASP A 85 -3.34 -11.61 -25.26
CA ASP A 85 -4.03 -11.77 -26.54
C ASP A 85 -3.04 -11.80 -27.70
N GLY A 86 -3.39 -12.51 -28.75
CA GLY A 86 -2.48 -12.90 -29.82
C GLY A 86 -3.13 -12.95 -31.18
N ALA A 87 -2.35 -12.56 -32.19
CA ALA A 87 -2.77 -12.36 -33.57
C ALA A 87 -2.07 -13.35 -34.51
N GLY A 88 -2.84 -13.95 -35.41
CA GLY A 88 -2.35 -14.93 -36.38
C GLY A 88 -2.34 -16.36 -35.85
N PHE A 89 -1.72 -17.27 -36.61
CA PHE A 89 -1.59 -18.67 -36.18
C PHE A 89 -0.47 -18.79 -35.13
N ASN A 90 -0.82 -19.15 -33.89
CA ASN A 90 0.09 -19.20 -32.74
C ASN A 90 0.83 -17.85 -32.52
N ASP A 91 0.07 -16.75 -32.54
CA ASP A 91 0.55 -15.40 -32.19
C ASP A 91 1.68 -14.84 -33.07
N GLN A 92 1.94 -15.49 -34.22
CA GLN A 92 3.07 -15.18 -35.10
C GLN A 92 3.00 -13.80 -35.77
N ILE A 93 1.82 -13.17 -35.82
CA ILE A 93 1.69 -11.80 -36.35
C ILE A 93 1.98 -10.82 -35.22
N GLY A 94 1.47 -11.10 -34.03
CA GLY A 94 1.91 -10.43 -32.82
C GLY A 94 1.18 -10.91 -31.57
N SER A 95 1.65 -10.47 -30.41
CA SER A 95 1.05 -10.75 -29.11
C SER A 95 1.21 -9.57 -28.18
N LEU A 96 0.30 -9.47 -27.22
CA LEU A 96 0.39 -8.56 -26.10
C LEU A 96 0.05 -9.31 -24.82
N THR A 97 0.94 -9.19 -23.83
CA THR A 97 0.70 -9.58 -22.46
C THR A 97 0.76 -8.35 -21.58
N ILE A 98 -0.25 -8.13 -20.76
CA ILE A 98 -0.20 -7.13 -19.68
C ILE A 98 -0.41 -7.84 -18.35
N SER A 99 0.36 -7.45 -17.36
CA SER A 99 0.26 -7.99 -16.00
C SER A 99 0.34 -6.87 -14.96
N THR A 100 -0.32 -7.10 -13.83
CA THR A 100 -0.26 -6.25 -12.65
C THR A 100 0.01 -7.10 -11.42
N ASN A 101 0.83 -6.58 -10.53
CA ASN A 101 1.10 -7.14 -9.21
C ASN A 101 1.00 -6.02 -8.18
N TYR A 102 0.29 -6.29 -7.09
CA TYR A 102 0.19 -5.38 -5.96
C TYR A 102 0.45 -6.15 -4.66
N ASN A 103 1.34 -5.61 -3.83
CA ASN A 103 1.59 -6.11 -2.49
C ASN A 103 1.49 -4.96 -1.47
N MET A 104 0.92 -5.24 -0.30
CA MET A 104 0.95 -4.32 0.83
C MET A 104 1.23 -5.07 2.12
N ASP A 105 2.22 -4.62 2.88
CA ASP A 105 2.52 -5.11 4.23
C ASP A 105 2.28 -4.02 5.26
N ILE A 106 1.69 -4.41 6.40
CA ILE A 106 1.49 -3.54 7.56
C ILE A 106 2.24 -4.14 8.74
N GLN A 107 3.09 -3.35 9.37
CA GLN A 107 3.92 -3.77 10.50
C GLN A 107 3.69 -2.89 11.72
N PHE A 108 3.68 -3.50 12.91
CA PHE A 108 3.71 -2.81 14.20
C PHE A 108 5.10 -2.95 14.80
N THR A 109 5.80 -1.84 15.00
CA THR A 109 7.19 -1.84 15.46
C THR A 109 7.48 -0.72 16.45
N ASN A 110 8.52 -0.86 17.26
CA ASN A 110 9.08 0.24 18.04
C ASN A 110 10.39 0.72 17.39
N ALA A 111 10.31 1.52 16.33
CA ALA A 111 11.49 2.02 15.63
C ALA A 111 12.07 3.24 16.36
N ASN A 112 13.38 3.24 16.64
CA ASN A 112 14.06 4.34 17.35
C ASN A 112 13.46 4.71 18.74
N ASN A 113 12.81 3.74 19.41
CA ASN A 113 12.02 3.90 20.64
C ASN A 113 10.68 4.63 20.48
N ASP A 114 10.24 4.88 19.25
CA ASP A 114 8.91 5.40 18.97
C ASP A 114 8.00 4.26 18.48
N ALA A 115 6.74 4.27 18.91
CA ALA A 115 5.75 3.33 18.39
C ALA A 115 5.39 3.71 16.96
N THR A 116 5.62 2.81 16.01
CA THR A 116 5.44 3.08 14.58
C THR A 116 4.59 2.01 13.92
N VAL A 117 3.67 2.44 13.05
CA VAL A 117 3.00 1.57 12.09
C VAL A 117 3.62 1.81 10.73
N LEU A 118 4.25 0.79 10.15
CA LEU A 118 4.89 0.86 8.85
C LEU A 118 3.99 0.20 7.80
N ILE A 119 3.61 0.95 6.78
CA ILE A 119 2.84 0.45 5.64
C ILE A 119 3.72 0.51 4.40
N THR A 120 4.02 -0.64 3.83
CA THR A 120 4.80 -0.75 2.58
C THR A 120 3.90 -1.24 1.47
N GLN A 121 3.80 -0.47 0.40
CA GLN A 121 2.99 -0.77 -0.76
C GLN A 121 3.89 -0.88 -2.00
N HIS A 122 3.69 -1.89 -2.83
CA HIS A 122 4.41 -2.06 -4.07
C HIS A 122 3.46 -2.43 -5.20
N LEU A 123 3.40 -1.59 -6.23
CA LEU A 123 2.59 -1.78 -7.42
C LEU A 123 3.50 -1.88 -8.65
N VAL A 124 3.34 -2.95 -9.40
CA VAL A 124 3.98 -3.16 -10.70
C VAL A 124 2.91 -3.37 -11.76
N LEU A 125 2.96 -2.59 -12.84
CA LEU A 125 2.23 -2.83 -14.07
C LEU A 125 3.25 -3.04 -15.18
N ASN A 126 3.24 -4.22 -15.79
CA ASN A 126 4.21 -4.63 -16.79
C ASN A 126 3.50 -4.99 -18.10
N TYR A 127 4.19 -4.77 -19.22
CA TYR A 127 3.80 -5.29 -20.52
C TYR A 127 4.93 -6.09 -21.15
N ASP A 128 4.52 -7.02 -22.01
CA ASP A 128 5.35 -7.76 -22.95
C ASP A 128 4.60 -7.80 -24.29
N SER A 129 5.27 -7.48 -25.38
CA SER A 129 4.70 -7.38 -26.71
C SER A 129 5.65 -7.96 -27.75
N GLU A 130 5.09 -8.64 -28.73
CA GLU A 130 5.84 -9.16 -29.88
C GLU A 130 5.08 -8.82 -31.17
N MET A 131 5.75 -8.33 -32.20
CA MET A 131 5.17 -8.19 -33.54
C MET A 131 6.21 -8.51 -34.60
N LEU A 132 5.93 -9.49 -35.47
CA LEU A 132 6.86 -9.92 -36.54
C LEU A 132 8.30 -10.14 -36.02
N SER A 133 8.45 -10.79 -34.87
CA SER A 133 9.72 -11.05 -34.18
C SER A 133 10.45 -9.82 -33.61
N ALA A 134 9.82 -8.65 -33.57
CA ALA A 134 10.26 -7.52 -32.77
C ALA A 134 9.59 -7.59 -31.40
N GLU A 135 10.39 -7.57 -30.33
CA GLU A 135 9.92 -7.67 -28.94
C GLU A 135 10.05 -6.32 -28.24
N GLY A 136 9.12 -6.05 -27.33
CA GLY A 136 9.19 -4.91 -26.40
C GLY A 136 8.54 -5.27 -25.08
N SER A 137 9.25 -4.98 -23.98
CA SER A 137 8.75 -5.22 -22.63
C SER A 137 9.21 -4.13 -21.68
N GLY A 138 8.50 -3.98 -20.56
CA GLY A 138 8.89 -3.04 -19.53
C GLY A 138 7.86 -2.86 -18.42
N ASN A 139 8.29 -2.19 -17.36
CA ASN A 139 7.42 -1.80 -16.26
C ASN A 139 6.87 -0.40 -16.55
N ILE A 140 5.59 -0.34 -16.92
CA ILE A 140 4.86 0.92 -17.14
C ILE A 140 4.74 1.68 -15.83
N ILE A 141 4.47 0.93 -14.75
CA ILE A 141 4.46 1.41 -13.37
C ILE A 141 5.31 0.44 -12.56
N ASP A 142 6.22 0.96 -11.75
CA ASP A 142 6.91 0.23 -10.69
C ASP A 142 7.14 1.22 -9.54
N LYS A 143 6.14 1.33 -8.66
CA LYS A 143 6.13 2.31 -7.58
C LYS A 143 6.06 1.60 -6.23
N THR A 144 6.95 2.01 -5.34
CA THR A 144 6.92 1.61 -3.92
C THR A 144 6.62 2.83 -3.07
N ILE A 145 5.62 2.73 -2.20
CA ILE A 145 5.32 3.75 -1.19
C ILE A 145 5.55 3.12 0.19
N VAL A 146 6.38 3.76 0.99
CA VAL A 146 6.62 3.38 2.39
C VAL A 146 6.12 4.51 3.27
N GLU A 147 5.07 4.24 4.05
CA GLU A 147 4.46 5.19 4.98
C GLU A 147 4.81 4.78 6.41
N THR A 148 5.55 5.63 7.11
CA THR A 148 5.83 5.43 8.55
C THR A 148 4.93 6.33 9.37
N TYR A 149 3.98 5.74 10.08
CA TYR A 149 3.12 6.44 11.03
C TYR A 149 3.74 6.35 12.42
N THR A 150 4.33 7.45 12.87
CA THR A 150 4.86 7.56 14.23
C THR A 150 3.77 8.03 15.18
N LEU A 151 3.46 7.22 16.17
CA LEU A 151 2.51 7.55 17.23
C LEU A 151 3.19 8.46 18.24
N THR A 152 2.59 9.61 18.49
CA THR A 152 3.14 10.62 19.41
C THR A 152 2.08 11.05 20.40
N VAL A 153 2.53 11.50 21.57
CA VAL A 153 1.67 12.14 22.56
C VAL A 153 2.08 13.60 22.62
N ASP A 154 1.15 14.50 22.31
CA ASP A 154 1.43 15.93 22.32
C ASP A 154 1.51 16.51 23.75
N GLU A 155 1.87 17.79 23.85
CA GLU A 155 1.96 18.49 25.14
C GLU A 155 0.62 18.59 25.89
N SER A 156 -0.50 18.43 25.17
CA SER A 156 -1.86 18.37 25.75
C SER A 156 -2.26 16.96 26.18
N GLY A 157 -1.40 15.96 25.95
CA GLY A 157 -1.62 14.54 26.24
C GLY A 157 -2.64 13.88 25.32
N ILE A 158 -2.74 14.37 24.08
CA ILE A 158 -3.54 13.79 23.00
C ILE A 158 -2.64 12.87 22.18
N LEU A 159 -3.14 11.67 21.84
CA LEU A 159 -2.46 10.79 20.90
C LEU A 159 -2.63 11.34 19.48
N GLY A 160 -1.51 11.64 18.84
CA GLY A 160 -1.43 12.06 17.45
C GLY A 160 -0.58 11.12 16.63
N THR A 161 -0.58 11.35 15.32
CA THR A 161 0.16 10.55 14.36
C THR A 161 0.87 11.48 13.39
N THR A 162 2.17 11.30 13.20
CA THR A 162 2.90 11.95 12.11
C THR A 162 3.19 10.91 11.05
N VAL A 163 2.96 11.24 9.78
CA VAL A 163 3.27 10.36 8.65
C VAL A 163 4.41 10.94 7.84
N ASP A 164 5.41 10.11 7.55
CA ASP A 164 6.51 10.43 6.63
C ASP A 164 6.51 9.43 5.46
N PRO A 165 5.94 9.79 4.29
CA PRO A 165 5.87 8.92 3.13
C PRO A 165 7.12 9.03 2.26
N VAL A 166 7.75 7.89 1.99
CA VAL A 166 8.84 7.76 1.02
C VAL A 166 8.32 7.07 -0.24
N ILE A 167 8.49 7.71 -1.38
CA ILE A 167 8.07 7.17 -2.69
C ILE A 167 9.32 6.85 -3.50
N THR A 168 9.42 5.61 -3.98
CA THR A 168 10.43 5.16 -4.94
C THR A 168 9.74 4.78 -6.23
N ASP A 169 10.20 5.32 -7.35
CA ASP A 169 9.68 5.02 -8.69
C ASP A 169 10.79 4.42 -9.56
N ASN A 170 10.64 3.13 -9.89
CA ASN A 170 11.53 2.36 -10.76
C ASN A 170 10.89 2.09 -12.13
N SER A 171 9.83 2.83 -12.49
CA SER A 171 9.13 2.64 -13.76
C SER A 171 10.09 2.85 -14.93
N THR A 172 10.08 1.94 -15.89
CA THR A 172 10.91 2.09 -17.08
C THR A 172 10.31 3.16 -17.99
N PRO A 173 11.09 4.15 -18.48
CA PRO A 173 10.60 5.05 -19.51
C PRO A 173 10.23 4.21 -20.74
N PHE A 174 9.11 4.55 -21.37
CA PHE A 174 8.73 3.94 -22.64
C PHE A 174 9.63 4.54 -23.73
N GLU A 175 10.86 4.04 -23.83
CA GLU A 175 11.79 4.43 -24.89
C GLU A 175 11.84 3.32 -25.93
N ASN A 176 11.12 3.53 -27.02
CA ASN A 176 11.59 3.20 -28.36
C ASN A 176 10.91 4.16 -29.34
N SER A 177 11.62 5.24 -29.67
CA SER A 177 11.16 6.31 -30.56
C SER A 177 10.83 5.85 -31.99
N ASP A 178 11.18 4.61 -32.35
CA ASP A 178 11.13 4.12 -33.73
C ASP A 178 10.16 2.95 -33.92
N TRP A 179 9.66 2.34 -32.83
CA TRP A 179 8.73 1.22 -32.89
C TRP A 179 7.71 1.30 -31.76
N ASN A 180 6.46 1.54 -32.14
CA ASN A 180 5.36 1.67 -31.20
C ASN A 180 4.16 0.86 -31.69
N PRO A 181 4.00 -0.39 -31.21
CA PRO A 181 2.97 -1.31 -31.71
C PRO A 181 1.56 -0.94 -31.23
N PHE A 182 1.44 0.03 -30.31
CA PHE A 182 0.15 0.51 -29.83
C PHE A 182 -0.39 1.62 -30.73
N THR A 183 -1.64 1.49 -31.19
CA THR A 183 -2.31 2.60 -31.89
C THR A 183 -2.57 3.75 -30.91
N GLY A 184 -2.09 4.97 -31.20
CA GLY A 184 -2.29 6.13 -30.32
C GLY A 184 -1.48 6.09 -29.00
N SER A 185 -0.42 5.30 -29.03
CA SER A 185 0.50 4.93 -27.95
C SER A 185 0.96 5.99 -26.96
N ASP A 186 1.26 7.23 -27.41
CA ASP A 186 1.67 8.30 -26.50
C ASP A 186 0.53 8.63 -25.52
N GLY A 187 -0.71 8.56 -25.98
CA GLY A 187 -1.91 8.76 -25.15
C GLY A 187 -2.19 7.55 -24.27
N PHE A 188 -2.05 6.33 -24.81
CA PHE A 188 -2.29 5.09 -24.06
C PHE A 188 -1.29 4.90 -22.91
N ILE A 189 0.01 5.04 -23.16
CA ILE A 189 1.04 4.91 -22.10
C ILE A 189 0.92 6.03 -21.07
N GLN A 190 0.57 7.26 -21.47
CA GLN A 190 0.29 8.35 -20.53
C GLN A 190 -0.96 8.06 -19.69
N GLU A 191 -2.02 7.50 -20.28
CA GLU A 191 -3.22 7.10 -19.56
C GLU A 191 -2.90 5.99 -18.54
N LEU A 192 -2.12 4.98 -18.93
CA LEU A 192 -1.67 3.94 -18.01
C LEU A 192 -0.80 4.50 -16.88
N ARG A 193 0.12 5.43 -17.18
CA ARG A 193 0.92 6.12 -16.16
C ARG A 193 0.06 6.96 -15.22
N SER A 194 -0.98 7.62 -15.72
CA SER A 194 -1.91 8.39 -14.90
C SER A 194 -2.70 7.50 -13.93
N GLN A 195 -2.95 6.23 -14.28
CA GLN A 195 -3.51 5.26 -13.33
C GLN A 195 -2.49 4.89 -12.24
N GLY A 196 -1.19 4.94 -12.53
CA GLY A 196 -0.14 4.82 -11.52
C GLY A 196 -0.10 5.98 -10.52
N ASP A 197 -0.78 7.10 -10.78
CA ASP A 197 -1.00 8.17 -9.80
C ASP A 197 -2.19 7.90 -8.88
N SER A 198 -3.00 6.86 -9.18
CA SER A 198 -4.02 6.36 -8.25
C SER A 198 -3.42 5.56 -7.09
N LEU A 199 -2.15 5.16 -7.20
CA LEU A 199 -1.34 4.76 -6.04
C LEU A 199 -1.09 6.00 -5.19
N GLN A 200 -2.11 6.37 -4.43
CA GLN A 200 -2.05 7.48 -3.49
C GLN A 200 -1.59 6.97 -2.14
N GLN A 201 -0.94 7.85 -1.40
CA GLN A 201 -0.71 7.69 0.03
C GLN A 201 -2.00 7.20 0.70
N THR A 202 -1.91 6.26 1.64
CA THR A 202 -3.03 5.83 2.48
C THR A 202 -3.39 6.88 3.53
N SER A 203 -3.34 8.15 3.12
CA SER A 203 -3.51 9.40 3.86
C SER A 203 -4.88 9.57 4.55
N MET A 204 -5.67 8.49 4.64
CA MET A 204 -6.93 8.41 5.36
C MET A 204 -6.97 7.34 6.46
N LEU A 205 -5.88 6.62 6.75
CA LEU A 205 -5.83 5.69 7.88
C LEU A 205 -5.70 6.44 9.21
N ASN A 206 -6.83 6.96 9.70
CA ASN A 206 -6.94 7.47 11.06
C ASN A 206 -6.73 6.33 12.05
N ILE A 207 -5.70 6.41 12.89
CA ILE A 207 -5.39 5.37 13.86
C ILE A 207 -6.44 5.41 14.98
N PRO A 208 -7.05 4.28 15.38
CA PRO A 208 -7.97 4.25 16.51
C PRO A 208 -7.21 4.76 17.72
N LEU A 209 -7.81 5.72 18.44
CA LEU A 209 -7.28 6.50 19.59
C LEU A 209 -6.82 7.92 19.26
N SER A 210 -6.57 8.27 18.00
CA SER A 210 -6.40 9.69 17.66
C SER A 210 -7.74 10.41 17.88
N ASP A 211 -7.67 11.66 18.37
CA ASP A 211 -8.81 12.58 18.58
C ASP A 211 -9.55 12.53 19.93
N LYS A 212 -9.08 11.77 20.93
CA LYS A 212 -9.63 11.86 22.31
C LYS A 212 -8.58 12.24 23.33
N ALA A 213 -8.71 13.45 23.87
CA ALA A 213 -7.83 14.06 24.87
C ALA A 213 -8.06 13.58 26.31
N THR A 214 -9.10 12.79 26.57
CA THR A 214 -9.50 12.51 27.95
C THR A 214 -10.14 11.14 28.07
N TYR A 215 -9.52 10.30 28.89
CA TYR A 215 -10.07 9.03 29.31
C TYR A 215 -10.44 9.14 30.79
N SER A 216 -11.68 8.76 31.12
CA SER A 216 -12.17 8.76 32.48
C SER A 216 -12.06 7.35 33.04
N PHE A 217 -11.21 7.18 34.04
CA PHE A 217 -11.15 5.92 34.79
C PHE A 217 -12.24 5.89 35.86
N PRO A 218 -12.74 4.69 36.23
CA PRO A 218 -13.64 4.54 37.37
C PRO A 218 -12.98 5.15 38.62
N GLY A 219 -13.47 6.32 39.04
CA GLY A 219 -12.80 7.17 40.05
C GLY A 219 -12.88 8.67 39.77
N GLY A 220 -13.28 9.07 38.55
CA GLY A 220 -13.65 10.46 38.24
C GLY A 220 -12.48 11.41 37.98
N GLN A 221 -11.25 10.90 37.84
CA GLN A 221 -10.13 11.71 37.37
C GLN A 221 -10.02 11.61 35.85
N ASN A 222 -9.93 12.77 35.21
CA ASN A 222 -9.58 12.91 33.80
C ASN A 222 -8.08 12.63 33.66
N SER A 223 -7.70 11.63 32.88
CA SER A 223 -6.30 11.32 32.61
C SER A 223 -5.95 11.62 31.16
N THR A 224 -4.73 12.10 30.94
CA THR A 224 -4.16 12.36 29.61
C THR A 224 -3.05 11.36 29.31
N PHE A 225 -2.72 11.16 28.04
CA PHE A 225 -1.64 10.26 27.66
C PHE A 225 -0.28 10.85 28.07
N LYS A 226 0.67 9.96 28.39
CA LYS A 226 2.07 10.30 28.69
C LYS A 226 3.07 9.65 27.74
N SER A 227 2.77 8.44 27.29
CA SER A 227 3.61 7.71 26.36
C SER A 227 2.77 6.66 25.64
N VAL A 228 3.27 6.21 24.49
CA VAL A 228 2.70 5.16 23.67
C VAL A 228 3.83 4.27 23.15
N GLN A 229 3.63 2.96 23.17
CA GLN A 229 4.59 1.96 22.68
C GLN A 229 3.86 0.67 22.33
N PHE A 230 4.43 -0.15 21.45
CA PHE A 230 4.00 -1.54 21.31
C PHE A 230 4.63 -2.42 22.40
N SER A 231 3.87 -3.35 22.97
CA SER A 231 4.39 -4.37 23.89
C SER A 231 5.19 -5.45 23.15
N ASP A 232 5.81 -6.38 23.90
CA ASP A 232 6.45 -7.57 23.30
C ASP A 232 5.44 -8.46 22.55
N ASP A 233 4.16 -8.42 22.96
CA ASP A 233 3.03 -9.08 22.29
C ASP A 233 2.40 -8.20 21.20
N GLN A 234 2.99 -7.03 20.92
CA GLN A 234 2.58 -6.04 19.91
C GLN A 234 1.19 -5.43 20.15
N ASP A 235 0.74 -5.45 21.39
CA ASP A 235 -0.39 -4.64 21.83
C ASP A 235 0.04 -3.18 21.87
N LEU A 236 -0.86 -2.28 21.48
CA LEU A 236 -0.60 -0.85 21.60
C LEU A 236 -0.86 -0.42 23.04
N VAL A 237 0.20 -0.09 23.77
CA VAL A 237 0.16 0.27 25.18
C VAL A 237 0.40 1.77 25.35
N ALA A 238 -0.54 2.43 26.01
CA ALA A 238 -0.45 3.85 26.34
C ALA A 238 -0.50 4.07 27.85
N SER A 239 0.48 4.80 28.38
CA SER A 239 0.49 5.21 29.80
C SER A 239 -0.30 6.50 29.97
N VAL A 240 -1.04 6.63 31.06
CA VAL A 240 -1.85 7.82 31.36
C VAL A 240 -1.52 8.41 32.73
N ALA A 241 -1.71 9.72 32.89
CA ALA A 241 -1.48 10.47 34.13
C ALA A 241 -2.42 11.67 34.28
#